data_AF-A2DU84-F1
#
_entry.id   AF-A2DU84-F1
#
_cell.length_a   1.000
_cell.length_b   1.000
_cell.length_c   1.000
_cell.angle_alpha   90.00
_cell.angle_beta   90.00
_cell.angle_gamma   90.00
#
_symmetry.space_group_name_H-M   'P 1'
#
loop_
_entity.id
_entity.type
_entity.pdbx_description
1 polymer ?
#
loop_
_entity_poly.entity_id
_entity_poly.type
_entity_poly.pdbx_seq_one_letter_code
_entity_poly.pdbx_strand_id
1 'polypeptide(L)'
;MIKYNLSKQGIGTLNVTRVKKSYTFGYPCNDSFYECTPYTVTLNPGDYQIEAWGSVGHFHVQSDPAIPGLGGYTSGVLKVNNTMNVYLFVGSTAFFNLLKQEDDRTFWFGGASSDIRLYVNESFEWSDPSSLRSRIMVSGGGGGAEWTGSIGGNAGGLIGGFGRSDCHTYGFDCTSVNAGGGAQTFGGSTAKSVIWISGISGLFGKSPINYAYKDMGGIGGNLLISRVLVVVVVHSSQDMKDVLH
;
A
#
# COMPACT_ATOMS: atom_id res chain seq x y z
N MET A 1 -13.13 -23.87 -6.48
CA MET A 1 -12.25 -23.07 -7.35
C MET A 1 -12.80 -21.65 -7.37
N ILE A 2 -11.94 -20.62 -7.36
CA ILE A 2 -12.37 -19.22 -7.48
C ILE A 2 -12.51 -18.81 -8.95
N LYS A 3 -13.29 -17.76 -9.25
CA LYS A 3 -13.26 -17.06 -10.54
C LYS A 3 -12.61 -15.69 -10.35
N TYR A 4 -11.87 -15.19 -11.33
CA TYR A 4 -11.22 -13.89 -11.25
C TYR A 4 -11.05 -13.24 -12.62
N ASN A 5 -11.06 -11.92 -12.67
CA ASN A 5 -10.72 -11.10 -13.83
C ASN A 5 -10.15 -9.74 -13.39
N LEU A 6 -9.64 -8.96 -14.35
CA LEU A 6 -9.40 -7.53 -14.16
C LEU A 6 -10.75 -6.81 -14.09
N SER A 7 -10.90 -5.86 -13.15
CA SER A 7 -12.16 -5.15 -12.93
C SER A 7 -12.46 -4.12 -14.03
N LYS A 8 -11.45 -3.37 -14.50
CA LYS A 8 -11.55 -2.49 -15.68
C LYS A 8 -11.16 -3.29 -16.92
N GLN A 9 -11.97 -3.21 -17.99
CA GLN A 9 -11.63 -3.84 -19.27
C GLN A 9 -10.55 -3.03 -19.99
N GLY A 10 -9.60 -3.69 -20.66
CA GLY A 10 -8.54 -3.07 -21.45
C GLY A 10 -7.39 -2.42 -20.66
N ILE A 11 -7.56 -2.16 -19.37
CA ILE A 11 -6.55 -1.57 -18.49
C ILE A 11 -5.80 -2.68 -17.75
N GLY A 12 -4.48 -2.74 -17.92
CA GLY A 12 -3.59 -3.66 -17.21
C GLY A 12 -3.46 -5.06 -17.81
N THR A 13 -2.78 -5.93 -17.06
CA THR A 13 -2.35 -7.28 -17.42
C THR A 13 -2.79 -8.26 -16.33
N LEU A 14 -3.29 -9.45 -16.71
CA LEU A 14 -3.80 -10.47 -15.77
C LEU A 14 -2.67 -11.24 -15.08
N ASN A 15 -1.98 -10.58 -14.15
CA ASN A 15 -0.78 -11.07 -13.47
C ASN A 15 -1.12 -12.06 -12.32
N VAL A 16 -1.63 -13.25 -12.67
CA VAL A 16 -2.06 -14.27 -11.69
C VAL A 16 -1.36 -15.60 -11.90
N THR A 17 -0.54 -16.01 -10.93
CA THR A 17 0.07 -17.34 -10.87
C THR A 17 -0.82 -18.29 -10.05
N ARG A 18 -0.90 -19.56 -10.45
CA ARG A 18 -1.66 -20.59 -9.74
C ARG A 18 -0.82 -21.85 -9.52
N VAL A 19 -0.79 -22.34 -8.28
CA VAL A 19 -0.12 -23.59 -7.89
C VAL A 19 -1.10 -24.44 -7.07
N LYS A 20 -1.46 -25.63 -7.55
CA LYS A 20 -2.49 -26.51 -6.94
C LYS A 20 -3.83 -25.78 -6.73
N LYS A 21 -4.20 -25.50 -5.48
CA LYS A 21 -5.38 -24.72 -5.04
C LYS A 21 -5.01 -23.30 -4.55
N SER A 22 -3.74 -22.93 -4.59
CA SER A 22 -3.23 -21.61 -4.20
C SER A 22 -3.11 -20.67 -5.40
N TYR A 23 -3.32 -19.38 -5.15
CA TYR A 23 -3.25 -18.31 -6.14
C TYR A 23 -2.28 -17.23 -5.66
N THR A 24 -1.73 -16.45 -6.59
CA THR A 24 -0.84 -15.33 -6.30
C THR A 24 -1.12 -14.24 -7.30
N PHE A 25 -1.52 -13.07 -6.80
CA PHE A 25 -1.91 -11.92 -7.58
C PHE A 25 -0.75 -10.91 -7.56
N GLY A 26 -0.03 -10.78 -8.67
CA GLY A 26 0.95 -9.71 -8.85
C GLY A 26 0.25 -8.37 -9.14
N TYR A 27 1.02 -7.29 -9.25
CA TYR A 27 0.51 -6.00 -9.72
C TYR A 27 -0.14 -6.17 -11.10
N PRO A 28 -1.44 -5.84 -11.28
CA PRO A 28 -2.10 -5.97 -12.57
C PRO A 28 -1.83 -4.79 -13.51
N CYS A 29 -1.14 -3.73 -13.09
CA CYS A 29 -1.05 -2.50 -13.87
C CYS A 29 0.33 -2.37 -14.51
N ASN A 30 0.35 -1.86 -15.73
CA ASN A 30 1.58 -1.59 -16.46
C ASN A 30 2.24 -0.33 -15.86
N ASP A 31 3.47 -0.01 -16.24
CA ASP A 31 4.18 1.18 -15.74
C ASP A 31 3.61 2.52 -16.25
N SER A 32 2.41 2.52 -16.84
CA SER A 32 1.62 3.72 -17.14
C SER A 32 1.19 4.41 -15.86
N PHE A 33 1.78 5.57 -15.58
CA PHE A 33 1.68 6.28 -14.31
C PHE A 33 0.27 6.74 -13.88
N TYR A 34 -0.78 6.64 -14.71
CA TYR A 34 -2.11 7.25 -14.44
C TYR A 34 -3.32 6.32 -14.54
N GLU A 35 -3.15 5.06 -14.97
CA GLU A 35 -4.26 4.11 -15.06
C GLU A 35 -3.93 2.75 -14.45
N CYS A 36 -4.87 2.23 -13.66
CA CYS A 36 -4.74 0.95 -12.97
C CYS A 36 -6.11 0.35 -12.64
N THR A 37 -6.15 -0.97 -12.49
CA THR A 37 -7.33 -1.78 -12.18
C THR A 37 -7.09 -2.63 -10.92
N PRO A 38 -8.11 -2.86 -10.07
CA PRO A 38 -8.10 -4.01 -9.17
C PRO A 38 -8.42 -5.31 -9.92
N TYR A 39 -8.35 -6.44 -9.22
CA TYR A 39 -9.00 -7.68 -9.65
C TYR A 39 -10.38 -7.80 -9.00
N THR A 40 -11.37 -8.30 -9.73
CA THR A 40 -12.61 -8.82 -9.13
C THR A 40 -12.46 -10.33 -8.96
N VAL A 41 -12.73 -10.84 -7.76
CA VAL A 41 -12.62 -12.28 -7.45
C VAL A 41 -13.92 -12.78 -6.85
N THR A 42 -14.55 -13.76 -7.49
CA THR A 42 -15.71 -14.46 -6.97
C THR A 42 -15.27 -15.64 -6.10
N LEU A 43 -15.55 -15.53 -4.81
CA LEU A 43 -15.42 -16.59 -3.82
C LEU A 43 -16.74 -17.36 -3.73
N ASN A 44 -16.66 -18.68 -3.57
CA ASN A 44 -17.80 -19.56 -3.30
C ASN A 44 -17.79 -19.96 -1.82
N PRO A 45 -18.83 -20.63 -1.27
CA PRO A 45 -18.81 -21.03 0.13
C PRO A 45 -17.58 -21.88 0.50
N GLY A 46 -16.96 -21.56 1.63
CA GLY A 46 -15.74 -22.19 2.12
C GLY A 46 -14.84 -21.27 2.96
N ASP A 47 -13.81 -21.85 3.57
CA ASP A 47 -12.77 -21.12 4.32
C ASP A 47 -11.57 -20.84 3.40
N TYR A 48 -11.01 -19.63 3.52
CA TYR A 48 -9.94 -19.12 2.66
C TYR A 48 -8.82 -18.49 3.49
N GLN A 49 -7.59 -19.02 3.44
CA GLN A 49 -6.42 -18.33 3.98
C GLN A 49 -5.97 -17.26 2.98
N ILE A 50 -5.82 -16.03 3.47
CA ILE A 50 -5.55 -14.84 2.68
C ILE A 50 -4.38 -14.11 3.34
N GLU A 51 -3.38 -13.73 2.54
CA GLU A 51 -2.16 -13.07 2.99
C GLU A 51 -1.83 -11.86 2.11
N ALA A 52 -1.43 -10.74 2.69
CA ALA A 52 -1.04 -9.55 1.94
C ALA A 52 0.21 -8.89 2.50
N TRP A 53 0.93 -8.19 1.62
CA TRP A 53 2.15 -7.44 1.93
C TRP A 53 1.96 -5.96 1.63
N GLY A 54 2.82 -5.14 2.24
CA GLY A 54 3.13 -3.77 1.83
C GLY A 54 4.40 -3.75 0.96
N SER A 55 4.61 -2.71 0.17
CA SER A 55 5.88 -2.45 -0.49
C SER A 55 6.77 -1.56 0.38
N VAL A 56 8.09 -1.74 0.22
CA VAL A 56 9.12 -0.86 0.77
C VAL A 56 9.01 0.53 0.15
N GLY A 57 9.37 1.56 0.91
CA GLY A 57 9.42 2.94 0.42
C GLY A 57 10.49 3.20 -0.64
N HIS A 58 10.33 4.30 -1.36
CA HIS A 58 11.42 4.85 -2.15
C HIS A 58 12.32 5.69 -1.26
N PHE A 59 13.60 5.71 -1.58
CA PHE A 59 14.60 6.53 -0.90
C PHE A 59 15.56 7.17 -1.88
N HIS A 60 16.25 8.21 -1.42
CA HIS A 60 17.28 8.90 -2.18
C HIS A 60 18.62 8.19 -2.01
N VAL A 61 19.28 7.90 -3.14
CA VAL A 61 20.60 7.24 -3.16
C VAL A 61 21.68 8.30 -3.29
N GLN A 62 22.16 8.81 -2.16
CA GLN A 62 23.42 9.57 -2.06
C GLN A 62 24.47 8.79 -1.24
N SER A 63 25.62 9.39 -0.98
CA SER A 63 26.81 8.70 -0.42
C SER A 63 26.58 8.02 0.93
N ASP A 64 25.71 8.59 1.78
CA ASP A 64 25.08 7.89 2.90
C ASP A 64 23.57 7.78 2.58
N PRO A 65 23.02 6.56 2.40
CA PRO A 65 21.66 6.38 1.92
C PRO A 65 20.62 6.69 2.99
N ALA A 66 19.52 7.32 2.59
CA ALA A 66 18.30 7.35 3.39
C ALA A 66 17.69 5.93 3.47
N ILE A 67 17.09 5.56 4.60
CA ILE A 67 16.55 4.19 4.80
C ILE A 67 15.03 4.22 4.57
N PRO A 68 14.49 3.53 3.54
CA PRO A 68 13.06 3.48 3.32
C PRO A 68 12.37 2.63 4.41
N GLY A 69 11.12 2.97 4.72
CA GLY A 69 10.27 2.13 5.56
C GLY A 69 9.92 0.82 4.85
N LEU A 70 9.99 -0.29 5.57
CA LEU A 70 9.53 -1.59 5.09
C LEU A 70 7.99 -1.63 4.99
N GLY A 71 7.49 -2.35 3.99
CA GLY A 71 6.08 -2.68 3.89
C GLY A 71 5.66 -3.71 4.94
N GLY A 72 4.40 -3.66 5.36
CA GLY A 72 3.85 -4.59 6.34
C GLY A 72 3.58 -5.99 5.79
N TYR A 73 3.06 -6.85 6.66
CA TYR A 73 2.43 -8.13 6.33
C TYR A 73 1.12 -8.25 7.10
N THR A 74 0.13 -8.93 6.54
CA THR A 74 -1.12 -9.30 7.20
C THR A 74 -1.60 -10.67 6.71
N SER A 75 -2.32 -11.39 7.56
CA SER A 75 -2.82 -12.72 7.26
C SER A 75 -4.09 -13.01 8.06
N GLY A 76 -4.98 -13.83 7.49
CA GLY A 76 -6.20 -14.25 8.16
C GLY A 76 -7.02 -15.26 7.35
N VAL A 77 -8.04 -15.83 7.99
CA VAL A 77 -8.98 -16.76 7.36
C VAL A 77 -10.32 -16.05 7.12
N LEU A 78 -10.70 -15.87 5.87
CA LEU A 78 -12.03 -15.40 5.48
C LEU A 78 -12.98 -16.59 5.35
N LYS A 79 -14.06 -16.58 6.13
CA LYS A 79 -15.15 -17.56 6.04
C LYS A 79 -16.23 -17.04 5.12
N VAL A 80 -16.50 -17.75 4.03
CA VAL A 80 -17.50 -17.37 3.03
C VAL A 80 -18.69 -18.32 3.17
N ASN A 81 -19.85 -17.78 3.58
CA ASN A 81 -21.08 -18.56 3.75
C ASN A 81 -21.93 -18.63 2.47
N ASN A 82 -21.86 -17.59 1.64
CA ASN A 82 -22.60 -17.44 0.38
C ASN A 82 -21.62 -16.94 -0.71
N THR A 83 -21.83 -17.31 -1.97
CA THR A 83 -21.01 -16.81 -3.08
C THR A 83 -20.99 -15.28 -3.11
N MET A 84 -19.79 -14.69 -3.12
CA MET A 84 -19.59 -13.25 -3.02
C MET A 84 -18.41 -12.80 -3.89
N ASN A 85 -18.42 -11.53 -4.29
CA ASN A 85 -17.25 -10.90 -4.90
C ASN A 85 -16.42 -10.18 -3.82
N VAL A 86 -15.11 -10.25 -3.94
CA VAL A 86 -14.15 -9.37 -3.28
C VAL A 86 -13.29 -8.68 -4.34
N TYR A 87 -12.78 -7.50 -4.02
CA TYR A 87 -11.94 -6.71 -4.92
C TYR A 87 -10.53 -6.63 -4.36
N LEU A 88 -9.53 -7.07 -5.13
CA LEU A 88 -8.13 -7.12 -4.72
C LEU A 88 -7.37 -5.92 -5.28
N PHE A 89 -6.91 -5.06 -4.39
CA PHE A 89 -6.15 -3.84 -4.70
C PHE A 89 -4.65 -4.12 -4.43
N VAL A 90 -3.94 -4.56 -5.47
CA VAL A 90 -2.49 -4.91 -5.48
C VAL A 90 -1.67 -3.80 -6.12
N GLY A 91 -0.38 -3.62 -5.77
CA GLY A 91 0.51 -3.08 -6.80
C GLY A 91 1.90 -2.51 -6.50
N SER A 92 2.61 -2.14 -7.55
CA SER A 92 4.08 -2.04 -7.49
C SER A 92 4.62 -0.81 -6.77
N THR A 93 4.38 0.38 -7.32
CA THR A 93 5.05 1.62 -6.92
C THR A 93 4.05 2.72 -6.61
N ALA A 94 4.52 3.75 -5.90
CA ALA A 94 3.69 4.80 -5.36
C ALA A 94 3.08 5.75 -6.41
N PHE A 95 3.74 5.89 -7.58
CA PHE A 95 3.43 6.90 -8.60
C PHE A 95 1.94 6.96 -8.95
N PHE A 96 1.33 5.83 -9.32
CA PHE A 96 -0.05 5.75 -9.76
C PHE A 96 -1.09 6.30 -8.76
N ASN A 97 -0.83 6.18 -7.45
CA ASN A 97 -1.76 6.66 -6.40
C ASN A 97 -1.35 8.02 -5.80
N LEU A 98 -0.32 8.68 -6.33
CA LEU A 98 0.22 9.95 -5.81
C LEU A 98 0.29 11.05 -6.86
N LEU A 99 0.72 10.74 -8.09
CA LEU A 99 0.82 11.68 -9.19
C LEU A 99 -0.32 11.54 -10.19
N LYS A 100 -0.92 12.67 -10.56
CA LYS A 100 -1.87 12.78 -11.68
C LYS A 100 -1.22 13.10 -13.03
N GLN A 101 0.06 13.46 -13.04
CA GLN A 101 0.81 13.84 -14.24
C GLN A 101 2.33 13.74 -13.97
N GLU A 102 3.13 13.56 -15.02
CA GLU A 102 4.59 13.75 -14.96
C GLU A 102 4.87 15.24 -14.75
N ASP A 103 5.82 15.56 -13.87
CA ASP A 103 6.14 16.94 -13.51
C ASP A 103 7.58 17.02 -12.97
N ASP A 104 8.16 18.21 -12.93
CA ASP A 104 9.58 18.43 -12.57
C ASP A 104 9.88 18.34 -11.05
N ARG A 105 8.97 17.72 -10.29
CA ARG A 105 8.90 17.78 -8.83
C ARG A 105 9.67 16.66 -8.15
N THR A 106 10.43 17.03 -7.11
CA THR A 106 11.12 16.07 -6.24
C THR A 106 10.16 15.51 -5.19
N PHE A 107 9.99 14.20 -5.20
CA PHE A 107 9.15 13.49 -4.24
C PHE A 107 9.77 12.12 -3.93
N TRP A 108 10.01 11.84 -2.65
CA TRP A 108 10.54 10.54 -2.23
C TRP A 108 9.42 9.72 -1.64
N PHE A 109 8.79 8.96 -2.53
CA PHE A 109 7.48 8.41 -2.28
C PHE A 109 7.43 7.31 -1.22
N GLY A 110 6.36 7.34 -0.44
CA GLY A 110 5.94 6.24 0.41
C GLY A 110 5.71 4.96 -0.38
N GLY A 111 6.28 3.88 0.14
CA GLY A 111 5.85 2.52 -0.11
C GLY A 111 4.42 2.33 0.37
N ALA A 112 3.84 1.22 -0.03
CA ALA A 112 2.46 1.26 -0.46
C ALA A 112 1.74 -0.07 -0.06
N SER A 113 0.49 -0.06 0.41
CA SER A 113 -0.24 -1.26 0.92
C SER A 113 -1.08 -2.04 -0.09
N SER A 114 -1.06 -3.38 -0.10
CA SER A 114 -2.16 -4.14 -0.74
C SER A 114 -3.38 -4.30 0.18
N ASP A 115 -4.60 -4.27 -0.38
CA ASP A 115 -5.85 -4.40 0.38
C ASP A 115 -6.97 -5.22 -0.32
N ILE A 116 -7.97 -5.66 0.46
CA ILE A 116 -9.16 -6.39 -0.01
C ILE A 116 -10.44 -5.67 0.42
N ARG A 117 -11.33 -5.43 -0.55
CA ARG A 117 -12.57 -4.65 -0.38
C ARG A 117 -13.83 -5.47 -0.64
N LEU A 118 -14.90 -5.13 0.07
CA LEU A 118 -16.26 -5.62 -0.19
C LEU A 118 -17.03 -4.71 -1.15
N TYR A 119 -16.64 -3.43 -1.29
CA TYR A 119 -17.31 -2.45 -2.13
C TYR A 119 -16.31 -1.62 -2.97
N VAL A 120 -16.77 -1.25 -4.16
CA VAL A 120 -16.13 -0.36 -5.12
C VAL A 120 -17.21 0.46 -5.81
N ASN A 121 -16.88 1.67 -6.25
CA ASN A 121 -17.75 2.42 -7.15
C ASN A 121 -17.60 1.92 -8.60
N GLU A 122 -18.45 2.40 -9.50
CA GLU A 122 -18.52 1.97 -10.91
C GLU A 122 -17.20 2.15 -11.68
N SER A 123 -16.43 3.18 -11.32
CA SER A 123 -15.12 3.50 -11.90
C SER A 123 -13.94 2.76 -11.25
N PHE A 124 -14.19 1.88 -10.24
CA PHE A 124 -13.17 1.19 -9.45
C PHE A 124 -12.07 2.12 -8.91
N GLU A 125 -12.48 3.24 -8.31
CA GLU A 125 -11.57 4.28 -7.82
C GLU A 125 -10.81 3.83 -6.58
N TRP A 126 -9.48 3.83 -6.72
CA TRP A 126 -8.53 3.44 -5.68
C TRP A 126 -8.70 4.22 -4.38
N SER A 127 -9.04 5.51 -4.49
CA SER A 127 -9.14 6.46 -3.38
C SER A 127 -10.57 6.86 -2.97
N ASP A 128 -11.59 6.10 -3.44
CA ASP A 128 -12.99 6.31 -3.05
C ASP A 128 -13.20 6.06 -1.53
N PRO A 129 -13.76 7.02 -0.77
CA PRO A 129 -13.93 6.87 0.68
C PRO A 129 -14.83 5.71 1.11
N SER A 130 -15.84 5.35 0.31
CA SER A 130 -16.75 4.24 0.64
C SER A 130 -16.06 2.89 0.42
N SER A 131 -15.33 2.75 -0.69
CA SER A 131 -14.48 1.61 -1.01
C SER A 131 -13.40 1.42 0.06
N LEU A 132 -12.67 2.48 0.42
CA LEU A 132 -11.64 2.46 1.48
C LEU A 132 -12.18 2.07 2.86
N ARG A 133 -13.46 2.35 3.16
CA ARG A 133 -14.14 1.93 4.40
C ARG A 133 -14.64 0.48 4.36
N SER A 134 -14.76 -0.12 3.18
CA SER A 134 -15.19 -1.52 2.98
C SER A 134 -14.05 -2.55 3.03
N ARG A 135 -12.86 -2.13 3.49
CA ARG A 135 -11.66 -2.96 3.57
C ARG A 135 -11.76 -3.96 4.71
N ILE A 136 -11.61 -5.23 4.39
CA ILE A 136 -11.59 -6.35 5.37
C ILE A 136 -10.18 -6.85 5.68
N MET A 137 -9.19 -6.47 4.86
CA MET A 137 -7.79 -6.78 5.06
C MET A 137 -6.93 -5.69 4.39
N VAL A 138 -5.88 -5.23 5.09
CA VAL A 138 -4.95 -4.19 4.62
C VAL A 138 -3.55 -4.55 5.11
N SER A 139 -2.52 -4.43 4.27
CA SER A 139 -1.12 -4.62 4.67
C SER A 139 -0.28 -3.40 4.35
N GLY A 140 -0.23 -2.44 5.29
CA GLY A 140 0.29 -1.07 5.13
C GLY A 140 1.61 -0.92 4.34
N GLY A 141 1.77 0.21 3.64
CA GLY A 141 2.99 0.58 2.94
C GLY A 141 4.01 1.33 3.81
N GLY A 142 5.30 1.11 3.61
CA GLY A 142 6.35 1.79 4.37
C GLY A 142 6.60 3.24 3.93
N GLY A 143 7.13 4.10 4.80
CA GLY A 143 7.41 5.51 4.48
C GLY A 143 8.56 5.70 3.48
N GLY A 144 8.49 6.78 2.69
CA GLY A 144 9.63 7.24 1.87
C GLY A 144 10.68 7.96 2.72
N ALA A 145 11.91 8.06 2.22
CA ALA A 145 13.02 8.70 2.94
C ALA A 145 13.90 9.53 2.00
N GLU A 146 13.93 10.86 2.20
CA GLU A 146 14.57 11.80 1.28
C GLU A 146 16.02 12.14 1.63
N TRP A 147 16.28 12.71 2.81
CA TRP A 147 17.62 13.18 3.15
C TRP A 147 18.46 12.03 3.71
N THR A 148 19.75 12.01 3.41
CA THR A 148 20.76 11.20 4.10
C THR A 148 20.51 11.15 5.61
N GLY A 149 20.52 9.96 6.20
CA GLY A 149 20.22 9.73 7.62
C GLY A 149 18.72 9.67 7.98
N SER A 150 17.82 10.08 7.08
CA SER A 150 16.37 9.94 7.29
C SER A 150 15.92 8.48 7.21
N ILE A 151 14.89 8.14 7.96
CA ILE A 151 14.32 6.79 8.06
C ILE A 151 12.82 6.85 7.80
N GLY A 152 12.33 6.12 6.81
CA GLY A 152 10.90 5.99 6.53
C GLY A 152 10.19 5.08 7.54
N GLY A 153 8.96 5.41 7.92
CA GLY A 153 8.21 4.63 8.91
C GLY A 153 7.82 3.25 8.40
N ASN A 154 8.26 2.18 9.08
CA ASN A 154 7.86 0.81 8.77
C ASN A 154 6.35 0.60 8.95
N ALA A 155 5.70 -0.11 8.04
CA ALA A 155 4.31 -0.51 8.20
C ALA A 155 4.16 -1.86 8.91
N GLY A 156 3.00 -2.04 9.54
CA GLY A 156 2.64 -3.20 10.35
C GLY A 156 1.75 -2.79 11.54
N GLY A 157 1.21 -3.76 12.27
CA GLY A 157 0.36 -3.52 13.43
C GLY A 157 -0.96 -2.79 13.11
N LEU A 158 -1.54 -2.14 14.12
CA LEU A 158 -2.79 -1.34 13.97
C LEU A 158 -2.53 0.09 13.44
N ILE A 159 -1.30 0.58 13.63
CA ILE A 159 -0.80 1.91 13.28
C ILE A 159 0.64 1.73 12.80
N GLY A 160 0.99 2.30 11.64
CA GLY A 160 2.35 2.26 11.12
C GLY A 160 3.36 3.02 12.01
N GLY A 161 4.63 2.60 11.96
CA GLY A 161 5.72 3.23 12.69
C GLY A 161 6.04 4.66 12.23
N PHE A 162 6.82 5.36 13.04
CA PHE A 162 7.24 6.73 12.74
C PHE A 162 8.32 6.77 11.67
N GLY A 163 8.18 7.69 10.72
CA GLY A 163 9.30 8.16 9.89
C GLY A 163 10.00 9.33 10.57
N ARG A 164 11.32 9.43 10.42
CA ARG A 164 12.18 10.47 11.00
C ARG A 164 12.99 11.15 9.89
N SER A 165 12.94 12.47 9.85
CA SER A 165 13.85 13.27 9.02
C SER A 165 15.20 13.47 9.72
N ASP A 166 16.27 13.54 8.94
CA ASP A 166 17.58 14.04 9.38
C ASP A 166 18.00 15.24 8.52
N CYS A 167 18.32 16.35 9.19
CA CYS A 167 18.74 17.60 8.57
C CYS A 167 20.06 18.13 9.14
N HIS A 168 20.86 17.28 9.80
CA HIS A 168 22.14 17.69 10.38
C HIS A 168 23.10 18.29 9.34
N THR A 169 22.99 17.84 8.08
CA THR A 169 23.71 18.36 6.90
C THR A 169 23.46 19.85 6.62
N TYR A 170 22.33 20.39 7.07
CA TYR A 170 21.97 21.80 7.00
C TYR A 170 22.28 22.57 8.30
N GLY A 171 22.82 21.90 9.34
CA GLY A 171 23.20 22.51 10.61
C GLY A 171 22.09 22.60 11.68
N PHE A 172 21.01 21.82 11.54
CA PHE A 172 19.84 21.90 12.44
C PHE A 172 19.52 20.57 13.14
N ASP A 173 18.90 20.66 14.32
CA ASP A 173 18.40 19.51 15.06
C ASP A 173 17.00 19.08 14.57
N CYS A 174 16.96 18.00 13.78
CA CYS A 174 15.73 17.35 13.33
C CYS A 174 15.30 16.15 14.19
N THR A 175 15.87 15.91 15.38
CA THR A 175 15.50 14.75 16.23
C THR A 175 14.01 14.72 16.62
N SER A 176 13.33 15.87 16.62
CA SER A 176 11.89 15.99 16.88
C SER A 176 11.00 15.93 15.63
N VAL A 177 11.58 15.90 14.42
CA VAL A 177 10.87 15.85 13.13
C VAL A 177 10.50 14.41 12.78
N ASN A 178 9.50 13.89 13.51
CA ASN A 178 9.01 12.52 13.35
C ASN A 178 7.53 12.51 12.92
N ALA A 179 7.23 11.98 11.73
CA ALA A 179 5.88 11.81 11.21
C ALA A 179 5.33 10.42 11.56
N GLY A 180 4.07 10.32 11.98
CA GLY A 180 3.45 9.05 12.38
C GLY A 180 2.81 8.31 11.21
N GLY A 181 2.88 6.98 11.23
CA GLY A 181 2.23 6.14 10.22
C GLY A 181 0.70 6.16 10.27
N GLY A 182 0.07 5.79 9.15
CA GLY A 182 -1.39 5.65 9.08
C GLY A 182 -1.91 4.41 9.81
N ALA A 183 -3.23 4.36 10.02
CA ALA A 183 -3.92 3.31 10.78
C ALA A 183 -5.17 2.81 10.03
N GLN A 184 -5.80 1.76 10.55
CA GLN A 184 -7.03 1.19 9.97
C GLN A 184 -8.23 2.15 9.93
N THR A 185 -8.18 3.30 10.61
CA THR A 185 -9.26 4.31 10.66
C THR A 185 -8.84 5.76 10.37
N PHE A 186 -7.54 6.05 10.24
CA PHE A 186 -7.02 7.41 10.00
C PHE A 186 -5.70 7.40 9.20
N GLY A 187 -5.35 8.51 8.56
CA GLY A 187 -4.07 8.68 7.86
C GLY A 187 -2.95 9.16 8.78
N GLY A 188 -1.69 9.13 8.29
CA GLY A 188 -0.51 9.45 9.11
C GLY A 188 -0.46 10.87 9.67
N SER A 189 0.18 11.06 10.82
CA SER A 189 0.33 12.37 11.47
C SER A 189 1.57 13.11 10.99
N THR A 190 1.51 14.45 10.99
CA THR A 190 2.66 15.30 10.63
C THR A 190 3.78 15.23 11.65
N ALA A 191 5.01 15.39 11.18
CA ALA A 191 6.09 15.85 12.04
C ALA A 191 5.80 17.26 12.61
N LYS A 192 6.50 17.63 13.68
CA LYS A 192 6.55 19.02 14.14
C LYS A 192 7.25 19.87 13.08
N SER A 193 6.74 21.07 12.82
CA SER A 193 7.43 22.02 11.96
C SER A 193 8.71 22.52 12.62
N VAL A 194 9.80 22.55 11.87
CA VAL A 194 11.12 23.06 12.28
C VAL A 194 11.69 23.79 11.07
N ILE A 195 12.20 25.01 11.25
CA ILE A 195 12.71 25.87 10.15
C ILE A 195 11.71 25.95 8.97
N TRP A 196 12.12 25.60 7.75
CA TRP A 196 11.28 25.51 6.54
C TRP A 196 10.54 24.17 6.40
N ILE A 197 10.76 23.22 7.30
CA ILE A 197 10.18 21.87 7.26
C ILE A 197 8.79 21.92 7.89
N SER A 198 7.78 21.46 7.15
CA SER A 198 6.41 21.30 7.63
C SER A 198 5.74 20.09 6.97
N GLY A 199 4.99 19.30 7.74
CA GLY A 199 4.21 18.18 7.20
C GLY A 199 2.77 18.55 6.83
N ILE A 200 2.12 17.71 6.03
CA ILE A 200 0.66 17.73 5.80
C ILE A 200 0.08 16.39 6.25
N SER A 201 -0.98 16.39 7.08
CA SER A 201 -1.54 15.16 7.66
C SER A 201 -2.11 14.23 6.60
N GLY A 202 -1.68 12.96 6.63
CA GLY A 202 -2.19 11.91 5.76
C GLY A 202 -3.71 11.79 5.86
N LEU A 203 -4.36 11.59 4.71
CA LEU A 203 -5.79 11.30 4.66
C LEU A 203 -5.99 9.78 4.80
N PHE A 204 -7.19 9.36 5.21
CA PHE A 204 -7.49 7.93 5.29
C PHE A 204 -7.38 7.29 3.89
N GLY A 205 -6.40 6.39 3.72
CA GLY A 205 -6.15 5.72 2.45
C GLY A 205 -5.33 6.48 1.41
N LYS A 206 -4.91 7.75 1.64
CA LYS A 206 -4.14 8.52 0.63
C LYS A 206 -3.32 9.68 1.20
N SER A 207 -2.26 10.06 0.49
CA SER A 207 -1.47 11.27 0.79
C SER A 207 -2.15 12.54 0.25
N PRO A 208 -2.14 13.66 1.00
CA PRO A 208 -2.64 14.97 0.56
C PRO A 208 -1.62 15.70 -0.33
N ILE A 209 -1.31 15.15 -1.51
CA ILE A 209 -0.37 15.79 -2.44
C ILE A 209 -0.88 17.18 -2.84
N ASN A 210 -0.12 18.21 -2.48
CA ASN A 210 -0.42 19.60 -2.80
C ASN A 210 0.45 20.06 -3.98
N TYR A 211 -0.18 20.04 -5.15
CA TYR A 211 0.43 20.31 -6.46
C TYR A 211 1.00 21.74 -6.62
N ALA A 212 0.73 22.65 -5.66
CA ALA A 212 1.30 23.99 -5.64
C ALA A 212 2.78 24.04 -5.17
N TYR A 213 3.28 22.99 -4.53
CA TYR A 213 4.69 22.89 -4.13
C TYR A 213 5.49 22.08 -5.16
N LYS A 214 6.72 22.53 -5.46
CA LYS A 214 7.69 21.80 -6.30
C LYS A 214 8.34 20.62 -5.58
N ASP A 215 8.29 20.64 -4.26
CA ASP A 215 8.90 19.66 -3.37
C ASP A 215 7.94 19.40 -2.20
N MET A 216 7.79 18.15 -1.81
CA MET A 216 7.11 17.72 -0.58
C MET A 216 7.92 16.65 0.18
N GLY A 217 9.17 16.43 -0.24
CA GLY A 217 10.14 15.54 0.37
C GLY A 217 9.71 14.08 0.54
N GLY A 218 10.05 13.52 1.70
CA GLY A 218 9.69 12.16 2.10
C GLY A 218 8.20 12.00 2.38
N ILE A 219 7.46 11.42 1.42
CA ILE A 219 6.02 11.18 1.56
C ILE A 219 5.79 9.92 2.42
N GLY A 220 4.88 10.02 3.39
CA GLY A 220 4.49 8.90 4.25
C GLY A 220 3.90 7.72 3.47
N GLY A 221 4.06 6.51 4.02
CA GLY A 221 3.59 5.28 3.39
C GLY A 221 2.07 5.28 3.22
N ASN A 222 1.62 5.03 1.99
CA ASN A 222 0.19 5.00 1.66
C ASN A 222 -0.42 3.66 2.09
N LEU A 223 -1.70 3.70 2.48
CA LEU A 223 -2.53 2.50 2.64
C LEU A 223 -3.14 2.06 1.27
N LEU A 224 -2.31 2.04 0.20
CA LEU A 224 -2.40 1.53 -1.22
C LEU A 224 -0.92 1.44 -1.69
N ILE A 225 -0.20 0.51 -2.38
CA ILE A 225 -0.24 -0.75 -3.17
C ILE A 225 1.04 -1.64 -2.89
N SER A 226 1.06 -3.00 -2.83
CA SER A 226 2.35 -3.80 -2.75
C SER A 226 2.73 -4.69 -3.96
N ARG A 227 4.05 -4.81 -4.22
CA ARG A 227 4.67 -5.62 -5.30
C ARG A 227 4.34 -7.11 -5.27
N VAL A 228 3.82 -7.65 -4.16
CA VAL A 228 3.25 -9.01 -4.12
C VAL A 228 1.96 -9.00 -3.29
N LEU A 229 0.90 -9.63 -3.82
CA LEU A 229 -0.26 -10.07 -3.05
C LEU A 229 -0.40 -11.60 -3.19
N VAL A 230 0.13 -12.38 -2.24
CA VAL A 230 -0.02 -13.85 -2.22
C VAL A 230 -1.41 -14.23 -1.69
N VAL A 231 -2.45 -13.87 -2.44
CA VAL A 231 -3.84 -14.04 -1.99
C VAL A 231 -4.48 -15.34 -2.47
N VAL A 232 -5.06 -16.00 -1.47
CA VAL A 232 -5.84 -17.25 -1.49
C VAL A 232 -5.03 -18.54 -1.59
N VAL A 233 -4.75 -19.15 -0.43
CA VAL A 233 -4.65 -20.61 -0.30
C VAL A 233 -6.07 -21.14 -0.07
N VAL A 234 -6.65 -21.81 -1.08
CA VAL A 234 -7.97 -22.45 -0.96
C VAL A 234 -7.82 -23.88 -0.48
N HIS A 235 -8.18 -24.21 0.76
CA HIS A 235 -8.45 -25.60 1.13
C HIS A 235 -9.74 -25.71 1.95
N SER A 236 -10.72 -26.39 1.36
CA SER A 236 -11.89 -26.92 2.07
C SER A 236 -11.46 -27.79 3.25
N SER A 237 -12.30 -27.81 4.30
CA SER A 237 -12.08 -28.25 5.69
C SER A 237 -11.39 -29.60 5.99
N GLN A 238 -11.00 -30.40 5.00
CA GLN A 238 -10.53 -31.77 5.18
C GLN A 238 -9.00 -31.91 5.38
N ASP A 239 -8.21 -30.99 4.82
CA ASP A 239 -6.79 -31.23 4.53
C ASP A 239 -5.81 -30.44 5.45
N MET A 240 -6.27 -29.74 6.49
CA MET A 240 -5.42 -28.86 7.33
C MET A 240 -4.33 -29.56 8.18
N LYS A 241 -4.20 -30.88 8.10
CA LYS A 241 -3.18 -31.63 8.85
C LYS A 241 -1.80 -31.64 8.18
N ASP A 242 -1.75 -31.43 6.86
CA ASP A 242 -0.59 -31.77 6.04
C ASP A 242 0.23 -30.54 5.57
N VAL A 243 0.14 -29.42 6.31
CA VAL A 243 0.73 -28.11 5.95
C VAL A 243 1.68 -27.56 7.04
N LEU A 244 2.00 -28.37 8.07
CA LEU A 244 2.88 -27.99 9.19
C LEU A 244 4.06 -28.97 9.40
N HIS A 245 4.48 -29.64 8.32
CA HIS A 245 5.64 -30.54 8.25
C HIS A 245 6.42 -30.27 6.95
#